data_AF-A0A7V8ZLM3-F1
#
_entry.id   AF-A0A7V8ZLM3-F1
#
_cell.length_a   1.000
_cell.length_b   1.000
_cell.length_c   1.000
_cell.angle_alpha   90.00
_cell.angle_beta   90.00
_cell.angle_gamma   90.00
#
_symmetry.space_group_name_H-M   'P 1'
#
loop_
_entity.id
_entity.type
_entity.pdbx_description
1 polymer ?
#
loop_
_entity_poly.entity_id
_entity_poly.type
_entity_poly.pdbx_seq_one_letter_code
_entity_poly.pdbx_strand_id
1 'polypeptide(L)'
;MEPSPAAVVAEHAAHGRLAFQRDREGRAVWPPRVGGFTWAVSAGRGAVYASTTARPRGEEPYDVSLIDLDEGFRIMSRVVGAPVAIGTRVRAVWQDGLVLFEADPDRSAEVAGPSPR
;
A
#
# COMPACT_ATOMS: atom_id res chain seq x y z
N MET A 1 2.55 -28.07 6.74
CA MET A 1 1.51 -27.38 5.95
C MET A 1 2.06 -26.01 5.65
N GLU A 2 2.19 -25.63 4.38
CA GLU A 2 2.69 -24.29 4.03
C GLU A 2 1.70 -23.21 4.52
N PRO A 3 2.20 -22.06 5.02
CA PRO A 3 1.34 -20.98 5.48
C PRO A 3 0.49 -20.44 4.33
N SER A 4 -0.73 -19.99 4.64
CA SER A 4 -1.55 -19.32 3.64
C SER A 4 -0.90 -18.01 3.19
N PRO A 5 -1.14 -17.53 1.95
CA PRO A 5 -0.58 -16.25 1.50
C PRO A 5 -0.95 -15.07 2.41
N ALA A 6 -2.16 -15.10 2.99
CA ALA A 6 -2.58 -14.10 3.97
C ALA A 6 -1.75 -14.18 5.27
N ALA A 7 -1.40 -15.39 5.74
CA ALA A 7 -0.54 -15.57 6.91
C ALA A 7 0.88 -15.04 6.66
N VAL A 8 1.43 -15.25 5.46
CA VAL A 8 2.75 -14.69 5.09
C VAL A 8 2.71 -13.15 5.09
N VAL A 9 1.67 -12.54 4.52
CA VAL A 9 1.51 -11.07 4.58
C VAL A 9 1.38 -10.58 6.02
N ALA A 10 0.58 -11.24 6.85
CA ALA A 10 0.40 -10.87 8.25
C ALA A 10 1.71 -10.97 9.04
N GLU A 11 2.51 -12.02 8.81
CA GLU A 11 3.83 -12.18 9.42
C GLU A 11 4.78 -11.05 9.00
N HIS A 12 4.83 -10.70 7.71
CA HIS A 12 5.63 -9.57 7.26
C HIS A 12 5.17 -8.23 7.85
N ALA A 13 3.85 -8.01 7.93
CA ALA A 13 3.26 -6.82 8.53
C ALA A 13 3.63 -6.67 10.01
N ALA A 14 3.63 -7.78 10.77
CA ALA A 14 4.08 -7.80 12.16
C ALA A 14 5.56 -7.37 12.34
N HIS A 15 6.36 -7.46 11.27
CA HIS A 15 7.76 -7.01 11.23
C HIS A 15 7.94 -5.68 10.52
N GLY A 16 6.87 -4.91 10.27
CA GLY A 16 6.95 -3.63 9.58
C GLY A 16 7.36 -3.73 8.11
N ARG A 17 6.95 -4.82 7.43
CA ARG A 17 7.29 -5.07 6.02
C ARG A 17 6.03 -5.23 5.16
N LEU A 18 5.98 -4.50 4.05
CA LEU A 18 4.90 -4.60 3.08
C LEU A 18 5.25 -5.67 2.05
N ALA A 19 4.90 -6.92 2.35
CA ALA A 19 5.18 -8.04 1.45
C ALA A 19 4.16 -8.11 0.31
N PHE A 20 4.63 -8.45 -0.88
CA PHE A 20 3.82 -8.71 -2.07
C PHE A 20 4.44 -9.85 -2.88
N GLN A 21 3.73 -10.33 -3.89
CA GLN A 21 4.18 -11.41 -4.75
C GLN A 21 4.66 -10.89 -6.12
N ARG A 22 5.54 -11.63 -6.77
CA ARG A 22 5.89 -11.47 -8.19
C ARG A 22 5.54 -12.72 -8.97
N ASP A 23 5.05 -12.53 -10.19
CA ASP A 23 4.89 -13.63 -11.16
C ASP A 23 6.24 -14.02 -11.80
N ARG A 24 6.21 -14.99 -12.71
CA ARG A 24 7.41 -15.50 -13.40
C ARG A 24 8.09 -14.45 -14.26
N GLU A 25 7.34 -13.47 -14.73
CA GLU A 25 7.84 -12.33 -15.52
C GLU A 25 8.29 -11.17 -14.63
N GLY A 26 8.23 -11.34 -13.30
CA GLY A 26 8.70 -10.36 -12.32
C GLY A 26 7.72 -9.22 -12.04
N ARG A 27 6.49 -9.27 -12.57
CA ARG A 27 5.44 -8.26 -12.34
C ARG A 27 4.86 -8.41 -10.95
N ALA A 28 4.54 -7.29 -10.31
CA ALA A 28 3.91 -7.30 -8.99
C ALA A 28 2.50 -7.90 -9.06
N VAL A 29 2.17 -8.73 -8.07
CA VAL A 29 0.88 -9.39 -7.92
C VAL A 29 0.31 -9.01 -6.57
N TRP A 30 -0.85 -8.36 -6.61
CA TRP A 30 -1.67 -8.05 -5.45
C TRP A 30 -3.15 -8.11 -5.82
N PRO A 31 -4.04 -8.65 -4.97
CA PRO A 31 -3.77 -9.31 -3.69
C PRO A 31 -2.98 -10.63 -3.81
N PRO A 32 -2.37 -11.14 -2.72
CA PRO A 32 -1.63 -12.40 -2.74
C PRO A 32 -2.46 -13.59 -3.21
N ARG A 33 -1.78 -14.56 -3.81
CA ARG A 33 -2.35 -15.76 -4.45
C ARG A 33 -1.62 -17.02 -3.99
N VAL A 34 -2.29 -18.16 -4.11
CA VAL A 34 -1.68 -19.48 -3.96
C VAL A 34 -0.94 -19.86 -5.24
N GLY A 35 0.15 -20.62 -5.14
CA GLY A 35 0.89 -21.15 -6.30
C GLY A 35 2.17 -20.37 -6.65
N GLY A 36 2.73 -20.66 -7.83
CA GLY A 36 4.10 -20.34 -8.28
C GLY A 36 4.46 -18.86 -8.46
N PHE A 37 4.35 -18.10 -7.38
CA PHE A 37 4.78 -16.72 -7.23
C PHE A 37 5.94 -16.66 -6.23
N THR A 38 6.78 -15.63 -6.34
CA THR A 38 7.87 -15.38 -5.38
C THR A 38 7.56 -14.18 -4.52
N TRP A 39 7.91 -14.23 -3.23
CA TRP A 39 7.72 -13.11 -2.31
C TRP A 39 8.80 -12.03 -2.47
N ALA A 40 8.39 -10.77 -2.33
CA ALA A 40 9.25 -9.60 -2.26
C ALA A 40 8.70 -8.62 -1.21
N VAL A 41 9.53 -7.65 -0.79
CA VAL A 41 9.13 -6.58 0.12
C VAL A 41 9.17 -5.25 -0.63
N SER A 42 8.08 -4.48 -0.56
CA SER A 42 7.99 -3.15 -1.18
C SER A 42 8.89 -2.15 -0.44
N ALA A 43 9.45 -1.21 -1.19
CA ALA A 43 10.14 -0.04 -0.65
C ALA A 43 9.18 0.92 0.08
N GLY A 44 7.86 0.68 -0.01
CA GLY A 44 6.83 1.43 0.69
C GLY A 44 6.59 2.82 0.10
N ARG A 45 6.99 3.09 -1.14
CA ARG A 45 6.80 4.38 -1.81
C ARG A 45 5.73 4.28 -2.87
N GLY A 46 4.91 5.33 -3.01
CA GLY A 46 3.82 5.34 -3.95
C GLY A 46 3.19 6.71 -4.14
N ALA A 47 2.03 6.73 -4.79
CA ALA A 47 1.21 7.92 -4.97
C ALA A 47 -0.26 7.63 -4.65
N VAL A 48 -0.97 8.65 -4.17
CA VAL A 48 -2.40 8.56 -3.91
C VAL A 48 -3.14 8.50 -5.24
N TYR A 49 -3.81 7.39 -5.52
CA TYR A 49 -4.62 7.20 -6.70
C TYR A 49 -6.03 7.76 -6.50
N ALA A 50 -6.64 7.45 -5.36
CA ALA A 50 -7.95 7.95 -4.97
C ALA A 50 -8.00 8.08 -3.45
N SER A 51 -8.78 9.04 -2.95
CA SER A 51 -9.01 9.24 -1.51
C SER A 51 -10.47 9.56 -1.25
N THR A 52 -10.98 9.06 -0.13
CA THR A 52 -12.30 9.39 0.41
C THR A 52 -12.24 9.48 1.93
N THR A 53 -13.15 10.24 2.53
CA THR A 53 -13.29 10.30 3.99
C THR A 53 -14.44 9.40 4.42
N ALA A 54 -14.12 8.31 5.13
CA ALA A 54 -15.11 7.50 5.82
C ALA A 54 -15.64 8.26 7.05
N ARG A 55 -16.96 8.24 7.25
CA ARG A 55 -17.65 8.93 8.35
C ARG A 55 -18.58 7.97 9.09
N PRO A 56 -18.04 7.09 9.95
CA PRO A 56 -18.87 6.16 10.73
C PRO A 56 -19.70 6.94 11.76
N ARG A 57 -20.86 6.40 12.14
CA ARG A 57 -21.74 7.05 13.12
C ARG A 57 -21.13 6.92 14.52
N GLY A 58 -20.82 8.05 15.15
CA GLY A 58 -20.31 8.10 16.53
C GLY A 58 -18.80 7.87 16.66
N GLU A 59 -18.08 7.84 15.54
CA GLU A 59 -16.62 7.76 15.49
C GLU A 59 -16.06 8.94 14.70
N GLU A 60 -14.78 9.25 14.90
CA GLU A 60 -14.11 10.30 14.13
C GLU A 60 -13.97 9.91 12.65
N PRO A 61 -14.22 10.85 11.72
CA PRO A 61 -13.95 10.62 10.30
C PRO A 61 -12.48 10.25 10.06
N TYR A 62 -12.23 9.33 9.13
CA TYR A 62 -10.88 8.92 8.78
C TYR A 62 -10.68 8.75 7.27
N ASP A 63 -9.44 8.88 6.83
CA ASP A 63 -9.05 8.67 5.44
C ASP A 63 -9.16 7.20 5.02
N VAL A 64 -9.67 6.97 3.83
CA VAL A 64 -9.53 5.72 3.08
C VAL A 64 -9.01 6.07 1.70
N SER A 65 -7.79 5.63 1.42
CA SER A 65 -7.09 5.92 0.17
C SER A 65 -6.66 4.65 -0.54
N LEU A 66 -6.72 4.70 -1.87
CA LEU A 66 -6.05 3.76 -2.76
C LEU A 66 -4.69 4.33 -3.11
N ILE A 67 -3.64 3.56 -2.84
CA ILE A 67 -2.25 3.94 -3.10
C ILE A 67 -1.70 3.05 -4.20
N ASP A 68 -1.20 3.67 -5.27
CA ASP A 68 -0.37 3.00 -6.27
C ASP A 68 1.06 2.98 -5.77
N LEU A 69 1.57 1.79 -5.48
CA LEU A 69 2.96 1.58 -5.11
C LEU A 69 3.83 1.61 -6.36
N ASP A 70 5.07 2.11 -6.21
CA ASP A 70 6.01 2.25 -7.32
C ASP A 70 6.39 0.88 -7.94
N GLU A 71 6.20 -0.23 -7.22
CA GLU A 71 6.36 -1.58 -7.78
C GLU A 71 5.23 -2.01 -8.74
N GLY A 72 4.19 -1.19 -8.92
CA GLY A 72 3.14 -1.40 -9.92
C GLY A 72 1.91 -2.15 -9.41
N PHE A 73 1.64 -2.11 -8.09
CA PHE A 73 0.41 -2.66 -7.52
C PHE A 73 -0.32 -1.63 -6.65
N ARG A 74 -1.61 -1.85 -6.44
CA ARG A 74 -2.48 -0.95 -5.68
C ARG A 74 -2.96 -1.58 -4.39
N ILE A 75 -2.92 -0.83 -3.30
CA ILE A 75 -3.51 -1.23 -2.02
C ILE A 75 -4.45 -0.17 -1.46
N MET A 76 -5.35 -0.59 -0.59
CA MET A 76 -6.16 0.30 0.23
C MET A 76 -5.50 0.46 1.60
N SER A 77 -5.35 1.70 2.05
CA SER A 77 -4.81 2.05 3.35
C SER A 77 -5.34 3.43 3.79
N ARG A 78 -4.75 4.05 4.81
CA ARG A 78 -5.02 5.42 5.21
C ARG A 78 -3.77 6.27 5.01
N VAL A 79 -3.97 7.51 4.61
CA VAL A 79 -2.95 8.54 4.61
C VAL A 79 -3.15 9.46 5.81
N VAL A 80 -2.09 9.69 6.57
CA VAL A 80 -2.08 10.55 7.76
C VAL A 80 -1.39 11.88 7.48
N GLY A 81 -1.72 12.92 8.24
CA GLY A 81 -0.96 14.18 8.24
C GLY A 81 -1.41 15.28 7.29
N ALA A 82 -2.70 15.68 7.34
CA ALA A 82 -3.34 16.80 6.61
C ALA A 82 -3.88 16.42 5.21
N PRO A 83 -4.69 17.29 4.56
CA PRO A 83 -5.60 16.86 3.49
C PRO A 83 -4.84 16.37 2.26
N VAL A 84 -5.28 15.22 1.77
CA VAL A 84 -4.57 14.42 0.78
C VAL A 84 -5.19 14.66 -0.59
N ALA A 85 -4.37 15.05 -1.55
CA ALA A 85 -4.79 15.18 -2.94
C ALA A 85 -4.40 13.94 -3.74
N ILE A 86 -5.18 13.60 -4.76
CA ILE A 86 -4.80 12.62 -5.78
C ILE A 86 -3.46 13.07 -6.42
N GLY A 87 -2.55 12.12 -6.62
CA GLY A 87 -1.19 12.37 -7.11
C GLY A 87 -0.16 12.71 -6.03
N THR A 88 -0.58 12.91 -4.77
CA THR A 88 0.36 13.15 -3.66
C THR A 88 1.31 11.95 -3.52
N ARG A 89 2.62 12.22 -3.49
CA ARG A 89 3.64 11.21 -3.22
C ARG A 89 3.65 10.86 -1.74
N VAL A 90 3.71 9.56 -1.46
CA VAL A 90 3.61 9.03 -0.10
C VAL A 90 4.66 7.97 0.18
N ARG A 91 4.97 7.82 1.47
CA ARG A 91 5.81 6.75 2.01
C ARG A 91 5.07 5.98 3.10
N ALA A 92 5.33 4.70 3.19
CA ALA A 92 4.75 3.80 4.17
C ALA A 92 5.30 4.10 5.56
N VAL A 93 4.40 4.10 6.54
CA VAL A 93 4.70 4.13 7.97
C VAL A 93 3.91 3.02 8.65
N TRP A 94 4.44 2.48 9.75
CA TRP A 94 3.84 1.35 10.45
C TRP A 94 3.28 1.78 11.78
N GLN A 95 2.03 1.43 12.03
CA GLN A 95 1.34 1.67 13.29
C GLN A 95 0.54 0.43 13.67
N ASP A 96 0.82 -0.15 14.83
CA ASP A 96 0.08 -1.31 15.38
C ASP A 96 -0.06 -2.49 14.39
N GLY A 97 0.99 -2.75 13.60
CA GLY A 97 1.02 -3.81 12.58
C GLY A 97 0.25 -3.49 11.30
N LEU A 98 -0.28 -2.28 11.16
CA LEU A 98 -0.91 -1.77 9.95
C LEU A 98 0.07 -0.88 9.19
N VAL A 99 0.08 -1.02 7.87
CA VAL A 99 0.74 -0.06 6.99
C VAL A 99 -0.21 1.11 6.77
N LEU A 100 0.24 2.30 7.15
CA LEU A 100 -0.35 3.59 6.80
C LEU A 100 0.60 4.32 5.85
N PHE A 101 0.19 5.47 5.36
CA PHE A 101 1.00 6.31 4.49
C PHE A 101 1.02 7.75 5.00
N GLU A 102 2.09 8.45 4.74
CA GLU A 102 2.19 9.90 4.95
C GLU A 102 2.81 10.55 3.72
N ALA A 103 2.65 11.87 3.59
CA ALA A 103 3.30 12.61 2.52
C ALA A 103 4.82 12.35 2.54
N ASP A 104 5.39 12.09 1.36
CA ASP A 104 6.82 11.83 1.20
C ASP A 104 7.56 13.16 0.97
N PRO A 105 8.25 13.71 1.99
CA PRO A 105 8.90 15.02 1.85
C PRO A 105 10.05 15.00 0.84
N ASP A 106 10.62 13.81 0.55
CA ASP A 106 11.73 13.63 -0.38
C ASP A 106 11.26 13.64 -1.84
N ARG A 107 9.94 13.61 -2.09
CA ARG A 107 9.35 13.54 -3.44
C ARG A 107 8.20 14.53 -3.57
N SER A 108 8.50 15.72 -4.08
CA SER A 108 7.45 16.61 -4.58
C SER A 108 6.67 15.96 -5.73
N ALA A 109 5.38 16.32 -5.87
CA ALA A 109 4.47 15.70 -6.83
C ALA A 109 5.01 15.79 -8.27
N GLU A 110 5.61 14.70 -8.75
CA GLU A 110 5.78 14.44 -10.17
C GLU A 110 4.58 13.63 -10.63
N VAL A 111 4.00 14.00 -11.78
CA VAL A 111 2.78 13.38 -12.34
C VAL A 111 2.98 11.86 -12.37
N ALA A 112 2.19 11.14 -11.56
CA ALA A 112 2.25 9.69 -11.53
C ALA A 112 2.06 9.15 -12.96
N GLY A 113 2.97 8.28 -13.38
CA GLY A 113 2.87 7.54 -14.63
C GLY A 113 1.54 6.75 -14.71
N PRO A 114 1.23 6.17 -15.87
CA PRO A 114 -0.07 5.53 -16.09
C PRO A 114 -0.38 4.53 -14.97
N SER A 115 -1.56 4.68 -14.38
CA SER A 115 -2.12 3.77 -13.36
C SER A 115 -1.84 2.32 -13.74
N PRO A 116 -1.40 1.47 -12.79
CA PRO A 116 -1.27 0.04 -13.03
C PRO A 116 -2.62 -0.50 -13.51
N ARG A 117 -2.59 -1.32 -14.57
CA ARG A 117 -3.76 -1.98 -15.17
C ARG A 117 -4.00 -3.33 -14.53
#